data_AF-A0A3D0SDM7-F1
#
_entry.id   AF-A0A3D0SDM7-F1
#
_cell.length_a   1.000
_cell.length_b   1.000
_cell.length_c   1.000
_cell.angle_alpha   90.00
_cell.angle_beta   90.00
_cell.angle_gamma   90.00
#
_symmetry.space_group_name_H-M   'P 1'
#
loop_
_entity.id
_entity.type
_entity.pdbx_description
1 polymer ?
#
loop_
_entity_poly.entity_id
_entity_poly.type
_entity_poly.pdbx_seq_one_letter_code
_entity_poly.pdbx_strand_id
1 'polypeptide(L)' 'MHNSVLALRQRELVHSTRPFLARGGKVVRCNDCLLPTANCICEYVPEPQANSAFVFLMYKGECYKPTNT' A
#
# COMPACT_ATOMS: atom_id res chain seq x y z
N MET A 1 0.87 6.22 -8.92
CA MET A 1 1.62 6.49 -7.66
C MET A 1 2.72 5.46 -7.52
N HIS A 2 4.00 5.82 -7.40
CA HIS A 2 5.09 4.83 -7.31
C HIS A 2 6.06 5.18 -6.18
N ASN A 3 6.23 4.27 -5.21
CA ASN A 3 7.20 4.40 -4.13
C ASN A 3 7.74 3.02 -3.71
N SER A 4 8.78 3.03 -2.87
CA SER A 4 9.46 1.81 -2.41
C SER A 4 8.55 0.84 -1.65
N VAL A 5 7.55 1.34 -0.92
CA VAL A 5 6.58 0.52 -0.17
C VAL A 5 5.64 -0.23 -1.12
N LEU A 6 5.11 0.45 -2.15
CA LEU A 6 4.26 -0.18 -3.16
C LEU A 6 5.03 -1.18 -4.01
N ALA A 7 6.28 -0.86 -4.37
CA ALA A 7 7.17 -1.79 -5.07
C ALA A 7 7.45 -3.05 -4.24
N LEU A 8 7.73 -2.89 -2.92
CA LEU A 8 7.89 -4.01 -2.01
C LEU A 8 6.61 -4.85 -1.93
N ARG A 9 5.44 -4.22 -1.77
CA ARG A 9 4.15 -4.91 -1.72
C ARG A 9 3.90 -5.74 -2.98
N GLN A 10 4.12 -5.19 -4.17
CA GLN A 10 3.94 -5.93 -5.42
C GLN A 10 4.84 -7.16 -5.49
N ARG A 11 6.12 -7.01 -5.11
CA ARG A 11 7.06 -8.12 -5.06
C ARG A 11 6.60 -9.21 -4.08
N GLU A 12 6.20 -8.82 -2.88
CA GLU A 12 5.76 -9.73 -1.84
C GLU A 12 4.45 -10.45 -2.21
N LEU A 13 3.49 -9.75 -2.85
CA LEU A 13 2.23 -10.34 -3.30
C LEU A 13 2.43 -11.52 -4.27
N VAL A 14 3.44 -11.45 -5.15
CA VAL A 14 3.78 -12.57 -6.05
C VAL A 14 4.19 -13.82 -5.28
N HIS A 15 4.74 -13.66 -4.08
CA HIS A 15 5.15 -14.76 -3.20
C HIS A 15 4.07 -15.15 -2.17
N SER A 16 2.97 -14.41 -2.09
CA SER A 16 1.91 -14.68 -1.12
C SER A 16 1.01 -15.82 -1.56
N THR A 17 0.93 -16.86 -0.73
CA THR A 17 0.12 -18.07 -0.99
C THR A 17 -1.11 -18.17 -0.09
N ARG A 18 -1.29 -17.26 0.87
CA ARG A 18 -2.36 -17.28 1.86
C ARG A 18 -3.29 -16.09 1.68
N PRO A 19 -4.62 -16.27 1.82
CA PRO A 19 -5.55 -15.15 1.77
C PRO A 19 -5.33 -14.20 2.95
N PHE A 20 -5.57 -12.91 2.73
CA PHE A 20 -5.54 -11.91 3.79
C PHE A 20 -6.86 -11.96 4.59
N LEU A 21 -6.79 -12.47 5.82
CA LEU A 21 -7.94 -12.66 6.70
C LEU A 21 -7.87 -11.71 7.90
N ALA A 22 -8.15 -10.43 7.67
CA ALA A 22 -8.32 -9.44 8.73
C ALA A 22 -9.69 -8.77 8.67
N ARG A 23 -10.11 -8.10 9.76
CA ARG A 23 -11.30 -7.25 9.75
C ARG A 23 -11.16 -6.19 8.65
N GLY A 24 -12.19 -6.05 7.82
CA GLY A 24 -12.16 -5.18 6.64
C GLY A 24 -11.45 -5.77 5.41
N GLY A 25 -11.01 -7.03 5.45
CA GLY A 25 -10.30 -7.67 4.32
C GLY A 25 -11.15 -7.89 3.05
N LYS A 26 -12.47 -7.76 3.14
CA LYS A 26 -13.39 -7.84 1.97
C LYS A 26 -13.62 -6.48 1.29
N VAL A 27 -13.13 -5.38 1.86
CA VAL A 27 -13.29 -4.05 1.27
C VAL A 27 -12.47 -3.99 -0.02
N VAL A 28 -13.11 -3.61 -1.12
CA VAL A 28 -12.42 -3.36 -2.38
C VAL A 28 -11.62 -2.06 -2.25
N ARG A 29 -10.31 -2.16 -2.42
CA ARG A 29 -9.36 -1.07 -2.20
C ARG A 29 -8.61 -0.75 -3.49
N CYS A 30 -8.20 0.51 -3.61
CA CYS A 30 -7.29 0.94 -4.67
C CYS A 30 -5.95 0.18 -4.55
N ASN A 31 -5.39 -0.28 -5.69
CA ASN A 31 -4.11 -1.00 -5.69
C ASN A 31 -2.91 -0.12 -5.31
N ASP A 32 -3.04 1.20 -5.49
CA ASP A 32 -1.99 2.18 -5.24
C ASP A 32 -2.08 2.75 -3.82
N CYS A 33 -3.12 3.50 -3.48
CA CYS A 33 -3.21 4.14 -2.16
C CYS A 33 -3.74 3.21 -1.04
N LEU A 34 -4.22 2.01 -1.39
CA LEU A 34 -4.80 1.02 -0.46
C LEU A 34 -6.02 1.49 0.35
N LEU A 35 -6.58 2.67 0.08
CA LEU A 35 -7.86 3.13 0.62
C LEU A 35 -9.04 2.41 -0.05
N PRO A 36 -10.24 2.38 0.58
CA PRO A 36 -11.46 1.94 -0.10
C PRO A 36 -11.62 2.70 -1.42
N THR A 37 -12.05 2.02 -2.49
CA THR A 37 -12.14 2.64 -3.83
C THR A 37 -12.97 3.93 -3.85
N ALA A 38 -14.03 3.99 -3.04
CA ALA A 38 -14.88 5.18 -2.89
C ALA A 38 -14.16 6.40 -2.27
N ASN A 39 -13.03 6.17 -1.58
CA ASN A 39 -12.21 7.17 -0.91
C ASN A 39 -10.82 7.24 -1.53
N CYS A 40 -10.66 6.82 -2.78
CA CYS A 40 -9.39 6.87 -3.48
C CYS A 40 -8.88 8.31 -3.55
N ILE A 41 -7.61 8.52 -3.17
CA ILE A 41 -6.98 9.86 -3.21
C ILE A 41 -5.88 9.98 -4.27
N CYS A 42 -5.68 8.97 -5.11
CA CYS A 42 -4.54 8.91 -6.02
C CYS A 42 -4.42 10.13 -6.95
N GLU A 43 -5.54 10.75 -7.33
CA GLU A 43 -5.59 11.96 -8.16
C GLU A 43 -5.15 13.22 -7.42
N TYR A 44 -5.23 13.22 -6.08
CA TYR A 44 -4.90 14.37 -5.22
C TYR A 44 -3.49 14.27 -4.62
N VAL A 45 -2.69 13.29 -5.02
CA VAL A 45 -1.32 13.12 -4.51
C VAL A 45 -0.45 14.22 -5.10
N PRO A 46 0.20 15.08 -4.28
CA PRO A 46 1.07 16.12 -4.79
C PRO A 46 2.40 15.54 -5.28
N GLU A 47 3.03 16.25 -6.22
CA GLU A 47 4.39 15.93 -6.64
C GLU A 47 5.41 16.26 -5.54
N PRO A 48 6.40 15.38 -5.26
CA PRO A 48 7.43 15.66 -4.28
C PRO A 48 8.29 16.87 -4.69
N GLN A 49 8.40 17.86 -3.80
CA GLN A 49 9.22 19.06 -4.04
C GLN A 49 10.58 19.03 -3.31
N ALA A 50 10.76 18.10 -2.36
CA ALA A 50 11.97 18.01 -1.55
C ALA A 50 13.01 17.07 -2.18
N ASN A 51 14.29 17.42 -2.08
CA ASN A 51 15.40 16.53 -2.43
C ASN A 51 15.89 15.75 -1.19
N SER A 52 14.97 15.00 -0.58
CA SER A 52 15.25 14.14 0.55
C SER A 52 14.64 12.76 0.32
N ALA A 53 15.25 11.73 0.90
CA ALA A 53 14.79 10.36 0.80
C ALA A 53 14.57 9.78 2.19
N PHE A 54 13.56 8.91 2.29
CA PHE A 54 13.22 8.20 3.51
C PHE A 54 13.33 6.69 3.28
N VAL A 55 13.83 5.98 4.28
CA VAL A 55 13.92 4.53 4.28
C VAL A 55 13.00 3.99 5.36
N PHE A 56 12.10 3.09 4.97
CA PHE A 56 11.21 2.39 5.88
C PHE A 56 11.74 0.97 6.11
N LEU A 57 11.99 0.63 7.37
CA LEU A 57 12.25 -0.74 7.79
C LEU A 57 10.92 -1.38 8.19
N MET A 58 10.49 -2.38 7.44
CA MET A 58 9.19 -3.03 7.64
C MET A 58 9.39 -4.48 8.07
N TYR A 59 8.59 -4.93 9.04
CA TYR A 59 8.49 -6.35 9.36
C TYR A 59 7.90 -7.14 8.16
N LYS A 60 8.28 -8.41 8.03
CA LYS A 60 7.79 -9.26 6.94
C LYS A 60 6.26 -9.35 6.96
N GLY A 61 5.64 -9.01 5.84
CA GLY A 61 4.19 -9.03 5.66
C GLY A 61 3.46 -7.78 6.19
N GLU A 62 4.16 -6.80 6.76
CA GLU A 62 3.57 -5.51 7.13
C GLU A 62 3.02 -4.79 5.89
N CYS A 63 3.67 -4.95 4.73
CA CYS A 63 3.24 -4.38 3.44
C CYS A 63 1.88 -4.92 2.93
N TYR A 64 1.35 -6.00 3.51
CA TYR A 64 0.03 -6.52 3.16
C TYR A 64 -1.10 -5.86 3.94
N LYS A 65 -0.80 -5.23 5.08
CA LYS A 65 -1.83 -4.60 5.90
C LYS A 65 -2.42 -3.41 5.14
N PRO A 66 -3.75 -3.30 5.07
CA PRO A 66 -4.38 -2.13 4.50
C PRO A 66 -4.14 -0.92 5.41
N THR A 67 -4.33 0.27 4.85
CA THR A 67 -4.41 1.48 5.69
C THR A 67 -5.59 1.35 6.67
N ASN A 68 -5.40 1.89 7.88
CA ASN A 68 -6.44 1.97 8.92
C ASN A 68 -7.56 2.97 8.56
N THR A 69 -7.37 3.72 7.47
CA THR A 69 -8.35 4.65 6.90
C THR A 69 -9.31 3.95 5.94
#